data_AF-A0AAD1ZVL6-F1
#
_entry.id   AF-A0AAD1ZVL6-F1
#
_cell.length_a   1.000
_cell.length_b   1.000
_cell.length_c   1.000
_cell.angle_alpha   90.00
_cell.angle_beta   90.00
_cell.angle_gamma   90.00
#
_symmetry.space_group_name_H-M   'P 1'
#
loop_
_entity.id
_entity.type
_entity.pdbx_description
1 polymer ?
#
loop_
_entity_poly.entity_id
_entity_poly.type
_entity_poly.pdbx_seq_one_letter_code
_entity_poly.pdbx_strand_id
1 'polypeptide(L)'
;MSEEKKKTERNHFKNDKSTLAVHDAGFPALPAAGTDNMLMPYPSPERYDEALRRGSKKGGAGAIIDEIPYIKLFLAKYPRDYAMIDSQETTNGFAFAFQKGSPLVHEMSRAIASLREKGKLLEIEKKWFRSQSTSLSRDIETNTSRPLGVNRFFGLFLISGISKAVAILLFFIFLLHQKLSKYYIFRCCREKN
;
A
#
# COMPACT_ATOMS: atom_id res chain seq x y z
N MET A 1 -48.68 -8.91 53.14
CA MET A 1 -48.25 -7.67 53.79
C MET A 1 -47.04 -7.17 53.01
N SER A 2 -47.24 -6.05 52.28
CA SER A 2 -46.37 -5.34 51.33
C SER A 2 -45.93 -6.10 50.07
N GLU A 3 -46.52 -5.86 48.89
CA GLU A 3 -46.39 -4.69 47.98
C GLU A 3 -44.97 -4.51 47.43
N GLU A 4 -44.68 -4.17 46.17
CA GLU A 4 -45.35 -4.10 44.87
C GLU A 4 -44.27 -3.54 43.90
N LYS A 5 -44.42 -3.78 42.58
CA LYS A 5 -43.76 -3.14 41.42
C LYS A 5 -42.41 -3.78 41.01
N LYS A 6 -42.28 -4.43 39.84
CA LYS A 6 -42.75 -4.05 38.50
C LYS A 6 -43.13 -5.28 37.67
N LYS A 7 -44.37 -5.29 37.20
CA LYS A 7 -44.89 -6.12 36.10
C LYS A 7 -45.06 -5.19 34.89
N THR A 8 -44.96 -5.78 33.70
CA THR A 8 -45.54 -5.29 32.44
C THR A 8 -44.73 -4.25 31.66
N GLU A 9 -44.03 -4.72 30.63
CA GLU A 9 -44.45 -4.38 29.26
C GLU A 9 -44.05 -5.50 28.30
N ARG A 10 -45.07 -6.03 27.64
CA ARG A 10 -45.01 -7.05 26.60
C ARG A 10 -45.48 -6.35 25.33
N ASN A 11 -44.84 -6.67 24.21
CA ASN A 11 -45.31 -6.48 22.82
C ASN A 11 -44.96 -5.15 22.13
N HIS A 12 -43.98 -5.22 21.22
CA HIS A 12 -44.26 -4.78 19.86
C HIS A 12 -43.53 -5.69 18.85
N PHE A 13 -44.23 -6.73 18.43
CA PHE A 13 -43.93 -7.46 17.20
C PHE A 13 -44.27 -6.52 16.04
N LYS A 14 -43.28 -6.12 15.24
CA LYS A 14 -43.53 -5.68 13.88
C LYS A 14 -42.59 -6.43 12.94
N ASN A 15 -43.15 -7.48 12.35
CA ASN A 15 -42.76 -7.94 11.02
C ASN A 15 -42.90 -6.76 10.07
N ASP A 16 -41.86 -6.45 9.30
CA ASP A 16 -42.03 -5.97 7.94
C ASP A 16 -41.15 -6.86 7.05
N LYS A 17 -41.83 -7.71 6.28
CA LYS A 17 -41.29 -8.45 5.13
C LYS A 17 -41.32 -7.51 3.92
N SER A 18 -40.42 -7.78 2.96
CA SER A 18 -40.32 -7.20 1.61
C SER A 18 -40.03 -5.69 1.59
N THR A 19 -38.93 -5.24 0.97
CA THR A 19 -38.80 -5.28 -0.48
C THR A 19 -37.34 -5.38 -0.91
N LEU A 20 -37.09 -6.39 -1.74
CA LEU A 20 -35.97 -6.49 -2.66
C LEU A 20 -36.10 -5.31 -3.64
N ALA A 21 -35.38 -4.21 -3.40
CA ALA A 21 -35.25 -3.14 -4.37
C ALA A 21 -33.86 -3.25 -5.01
N VAL A 22 -33.80 -4.10 -6.04
CA VAL A 22 -32.91 -3.86 -7.16
C VAL A 22 -33.43 -2.57 -7.80
N HIS A 23 -32.77 -1.45 -7.50
CA HIS A 23 -32.92 -0.24 -8.29
C HIS A 23 -31.53 0.25 -8.66
N ASP A 24 -31.16 -0.12 -9.89
CA ASP A 24 -30.18 0.58 -10.70
C ASP A 24 -30.59 2.06 -10.89
N ALA A 25 -29.58 2.86 -11.17
CA ALA A 25 -29.60 4.25 -11.66
C ALA A 25 -29.77 5.38 -10.62
N GLY A 26 -28.62 5.80 -10.08
CA GLY A 26 -28.44 7.12 -9.47
C GLY A 26 -27.18 7.18 -8.62
N PHE A 27 -25.99 6.99 -9.21
CA PHE A 27 -24.74 7.02 -8.45
C PHE A 27 -24.56 8.38 -7.76
N PRO A 28 -24.54 8.45 -6.41
CA PRO A 28 -24.25 9.71 -5.73
C PRO A 28 -22.83 10.13 -6.06
N ALA A 29 -22.69 11.41 -6.44
CA ALA A 29 -21.41 12.04 -6.69
C ALA A 29 -20.50 11.89 -5.47
N LEU A 30 -19.20 11.71 -5.72
CA LEU A 30 -18.16 11.66 -4.71
C LEU A 30 -18.32 12.87 -3.76
N PRO A 31 -18.34 12.66 -2.42
CA PRO A 31 -18.54 13.76 -1.50
C PRO A 31 -17.42 14.80 -1.63
N ALA A 32 -17.80 16.08 -1.56
CA ALA A 32 -16.87 17.19 -1.59
C ALA A 32 -15.85 17.07 -0.44
N ALA A 33 -14.60 17.38 -0.78
CA ALA A 33 -13.46 17.30 0.12
C ALA A 33 -13.62 18.23 1.34
N GLY A 34 -13.25 17.73 2.53
CA GLY A 34 -12.94 18.59 3.67
C GLY A 34 -13.38 18.05 5.03
N THR A 35 -12.60 17.11 5.59
CA THR A 35 -12.16 17.04 7.00
C THR A 35 -11.16 15.89 7.10
N ASP A 36 -9.95 16.15 7.62
CA ASP A 36 -8.77 15.26 7.53
C ASP A 36 -8.90 13.85 8.16
N ASN A 37 -10.03 13.52 8.79
CA ASN A 37 -10.19 12.31 9.61
C ASN A 37 -11.46 11.49 9.28
N MET A 38 -12.15 11.78 8.18
CA MET A 38 -13.44 11.13 7.90
C MET A 38 -13.24 9.81 7.15
N LEU A 39 -13.69 8.70 7.75
CA LEU A 39 -13.84 7.42 7.05
C LEU A 39 -14.93 7.59 5.98
N MET A 40 -14.50 7.56 4.73
CA MET A 40 -15.42 7.66 3.59
C MET A 40 -15.89 6.27 3.20
N PRO A 41 -17.21 6.01 3.15
CA PRO A 41 -17.72 4.73 2.70
C PRO A 41 -17.50 4.58 1.20
N TYR A 42 -16.73 3.57 0.82
CA TYR A 42 -16.59 3.13 -0.56
C TYR A 42 -17.32 1.79 -0.70
N PRO A 43 -18.55 1.77 -1.23
CA PRO A 43 -19.42 0.58 -1.16
C PRO A 43 -19.01 -0.54 -2.12
N SER A 44 -17.99 -0.33 -2.95
CA SER A 44 -17.59 -1.31 -3.96
C SER A 44 -16.07 -1.34 -4.15
N PRO A 45 -15.46 -2.54 -4.29
CA PRO A 45 -14.03 -2.70 -4.53
C PRO A 45 -13.53 -2.00 -5.80
N GLU A 46 -14.41 -1.80 -6.78
CA GLU A 46 -14.09 -1.12 -8.04
C GLU A 46 -13.66 0.34 -7.82
N ARG A 47 -14.13 0.98 -6.74
CA ARG A 47 -13.80 2.37 -6.40
C ARG A 47 -12.49 2.54 -5.64
N TYR A 48 -11.87 1.45 -5.17
CA TYR A 48 -10.63 1.53 -4.39
C TYR A 48 -9.49 2.15 -5.19
N ASP A 49 -9.36 1.75 -6.46
CA ASP A 49 -8.31 2.28 -7.34
C ASP A 49 -8.48 3.79 -7.58
N GLU A 50 -9.69 4.25 -7.89
CA GLU A 50 -9.96 5.67 -8.10
C GLU A 50 -9.69 6.49 -6.84
N ALA A 51 -10.15 5.99 -5.68
CA ALA A 51 -9.96 6.66 -4.40
C ALA A 51 -8.47 6.78 -4.04
N LEU A 52 -7.72 5.69 -4.18
CA LEU A 52 -6.29 5.64 -3.85
C LEU A 52 -5.45 6.47 -4.84
N ARG A 53 -5.73 6.42 -6.15
CA ARG A 53 -5.04 7.25 -7.17
C ARG A 53 -5.25 8.73 -6.95
N ARG A 54 -6.48 9.13 -6.58
CA ARG A 54 -6.80 10.52 -6.30
C ARG A 54 -6.06 11.01 -5.05
N GLY A 55 -5.92 10.13 -4.05
CA GLY A 55 -5.20 10.40 -2.81
C GLY A 55 -5.94 11.36 -1.87
N SER A 56 -5.61 11.32 -0.59
CA SER A 56 -6.30 12.10 0.46
C SER A 56 -6.34 13.61 0.15
N LYS A 57 -5.24 14.18 -0.35
CA LYS A 57 -5.12 15.62 -0.65
C LYS A 57 -6.07 16.15 -1.72
N LYS A 58 -6.56 15.28 -2.61
CA LYS A 58 -7.49 15.68 -3.68
C LYS A 58 -8.92 15.21 -3.42
N GLY A 59 -9.24 14.76 -2.21
CA GLY A 59 -10.56 14.21 -1.86
C GLY A 59 -10.75 12.75 -2.26
N GLY A 60 -9.66 11.98 -2.38
CA GLY A 60 -9.66 10.52 -2.45
C GLY A 60 -9.35 9.89 -1.09
N ALA A 61 -8.79 8.68 -1.10
CA ALA A 61 -8.37 7.95 0.10
C ALA A 61 -6.84 7.83 0.17
N GLY A 62 -6.28 7.87 1.38
CA GLY A 62 -4.87 7.51 1.60
C GLY A 62 -4.65 6.02 1.86
N ALA A 63 -5.69 5.35 2.37
CA ALA A 63 -5.73 3.92 2.64
C ALA A 63 -7.18 3.42 2.55
N ILE A 64 -7.35 2.13 2.29
CA ILE A 64 -8.63 1.42 2.34
C ILE A 64 -8.58 0.42 3.48
N ILE A 65 -9.65 0.35 4.26
CA ILE A 65 -9.83 -0.64 5.33
C ILE A 65 -11.08 -1.43 4.95
N ASP A 66 -10.90 -2.73 4.76
CA ASP A 66 -11.95 -3.66 4.35
C ASP A 66 -11.56 -5.09 4.76
N GLU A 67 -12.44 -6.08 4.58
CA GLU A 67 -12.07 -7.46 4.89
C GLU A 67 -10.92 -7.96 3.98
N ILE A 68 -9.96 -8.66 4.60
CA ILE A 68 -8.77 -9.25 3.95
C ILE A 68 -9.06 -9.93 2.61
N PRO A 69 -10.07 -10.80 2.45
CA PRO A 69 -10.37 -11.42 1.15
C PRO A 69 -10.71 -10.43 0.03
N TYR A 70 -11.37 -9.29 0.32
CA TYR A 70 -11.63 -8.25 -0.67
C TYR A 70 -10.35 -7.49 -1.03
N ILE A 71 -9.52 -7.17 -0.03
CA ILE A 71 -8.21 -6.54 -0.26
C ILE A 71 -7.30 -7.45 -1.09
N LYS A 72 -7.23 -8.75 -0.76
CA LYS A 72 -6.50 -9.77 -1.54
C LYS A 72 -6.95 -9.80 -3.00
N LEU A 73 -8.26 -9.77 -3.26
CA LEU A 73 -8.81 -9.69 -4.61
C LEU A 73 -8.43 -8.39 -5.34
N PHE A 74 -8.48 -7.26 -4.64
CA PHE A 74 -8.08 -5.96 -5.19
C PHE A 74 -6.58 -5.93 -5.57
N LEU A 75 -5.70 -6.42 -4.70
CA LEU A 75 -4.26 -6.52 -4.97
C LEU A 75 -3.95 -7.47 -6.13
N ALA A 76 -4.77 -8.51 -6.35
CA ALA A 76 -4.68 -9.37 -7.52
C ALA A 76 -4.78 -8.58 -8.83
N LYS A 77 -5.67 -7.59 -8.85
CA LYS A 77 -5.98 -6.77 -10.02
C LYS A 77 -4.91 -5.68 -10.24
N TYR A 78 -4.30 -5.20 -9.17
CA TYR A 78 -3.32 -4.10 -9.17
C TYR A 78 -2.02 -4.47 -8.44
N PRO A 79 -1.29 -5.51 -8.87
CA PRO A 79 -0.22 -6.12 -8.08
C PRO A 79 1.04 -5.26 -7.89
N ARG A 80 1.21 -4.18 -8.66
CA ARG A 80 2.38 -3.29 -8.60
C ARG A 80 2.09 -1.91 -8.02
N ASP A 81 0.80 -1.55 -7.95
CA ASP A 81 0.38 -0.19 -7.61
C ASP A 81 0.04 -0.05 -6.13
N TYR A 82 -0.38 -1.14 -5.50
CA TYR A 82 -0.84 -1.16 -4.11
C TYR A 82 -0.24 -2.32 -3.34
N ALA A 83 -0.19 -2.16 -2.02
CA ALA A 83 0.21 -3.19 -1.09
C ALA A 83 -0.68 -3.13 0.15
N MET A 84 -0.88 -4.28 0.76
CA MET A 84 -1.49 -4.38 2.09
C MET A 84 -0.38 -4.33 3.13
N ILE A 85 -0.55 -3.51 4.15
CA ILE A 85 0.30 -3.55 5.34
C ILE A 85 -0.11 -4.78 6.13
N ASP A 86 0.87 -5.56 6.58
CA ASP A 86 0.62 -6.76 7.37
C ASP A 86 -0.28 -6.42 8.56
N SER A 87 -1.50 -6.95 8.55
CA SER A 87 -2.46 -6.79 9.63
C SER A 87 -2.35 -8.04 10.47
N GLN A 88 -2.28 -7.90 11.80
CA GLN A 88 -2.44 -9.07 12.68
C GLN A 88 -3.67 -9.87 12.24
N GLU A 89 -3.52 -11.20 12.18
CA GLU A 89 -4.59 -12.15 11.85
C GLU A 89 -5.78 -11.90 12.78
N THR A 90 -6.73 -11.07 12.35
CA THR A 90 -7.94 -10.83 13.12
C THR A 90 -8.79 -12.08 13.01
N THR A 91 -9.36 -12.55 14.12
CA THR A 91 -10.28 -13.70 14.15
C THR A 91 -11.64 -13.42 13.47
N ASN A 92 -11.78 -12.28 12.80
CA ASN A 92 -12.96 -11.95 12.01
C ASN A 92 -12.92 -12.71 10.68
N GLY A 93 -14.03 -13.40 10.36
CA GLY A 93 -14.15 -14.18 9.15
C GLY A 93 -15.59 -14.41 8.74
N PHE A 94 -15.79 -14.94 7.53
CA PHE A 94 -17.11 -15.28 7.02
C PHE A 94 -17.70 -16.52 7.69
N ALA A 95 -19.02 -16.54 7.82
CA ALA A 95 -19.76 -17.63 8.44
C ALA A 95 -21.04 -17.95 7.67
N PHE A 96 -21.49 -19.19 7.82
CA PHE A 96 -22.82 -19.61 7.36
C PHE A 96 -23.82 -19.42 8.50
N ALA A 97 -24.95 -18.78 8.20
CA ALA A 97 -26.02 -18.55 9.16
C ALA A 97 -27.22 -19.47 8.89
N PHE A 98 -27.81 -20.00 9.95
CA PHE A 98 -28.98 -20.88 9.89
C PHE A 98 -30.01 -20.44 10.94
N GLN A 99 -31.28 -20.79 10.74
CA GLN A 99 -32.32 -20.57 11.73
C GLN A 99 -32.01 -21.34 13.03
N LYS A 100 -32.37 -20.76 14.17
CA LYS A 100 -32.16 -21.38 15.48
C LYS A 100 -32.89 -22.72 15.56
N GLY A 101 -32.19 -23.75 16.01
CA GLY A 101 -32.72 -25.13 16.09
C GLY A 101 -32.62 -25.92 14.78
N SER A 102 -32.04 -25.35 13.71
CA SER A 102 -31.81 -26.09 12.47
C SER A 102 -30.84 -27.26 12.69
N PRO A 103 -31.20 -28.49 12.30
CA PRO A 103 -30.30 -29.64 12.40
C PRO A 103 -29.07 -29.50 11.49
N LEU A 104 -29.15 -28.66 10.45
CA LEU A 104 -28.10 -28.46 9.44
C LEU A 104 -26.84 -27.80 10.01
N VAL A 105 -26.95 -27.08 11.13
CA VAL A 105 -25.81 -26.39 11.77
C VAL A 105 -24.69 -27.39 12.07
N HIS A 106 -25.03 -28.52 12.70
CA HIS A 106 -24.04 -29.49 13.14
C HIS A 106 -23.37 -30.20 11.94
N GLU A 107 -24.15 -30.54 10.92
CA GLU A 107 -23.63 -31.16 9.69
C GLU A 107 -22.68 -30.21 8.95
N MET A 108 -23.08 -28.95 8.76
CA MET A 108 -22.27 -27.95 8.07
C MET A 108 -20.98 -27.63 8.83
N SER A 109 -21.06 -27.41 10.15
CA SER A 109 -19.88 -27.14 10.97
C SER A 109 -18.90 -28.31 10.95
N ARG A 110 -19.39 -29.56 11.01
CA ARG A 110 -18.55 -30.76 10.89
C ARG A 110 -17.91 -30.89 9.51
N ALA A 111 -18.66 -30.59 8.44
CA ALA A 111 -18.13 -30.59 7.09
C ALA A 111 -17.01 -29.56 6.92
N ILE A 112 -17.21 -28.32 7.40
CA ILE A 112 -16.21 -27.25 7.37
C ILE A 112 -14.96 -27.64 8.17
N ALA A 113 -15.13 -28.20 9.37
CA ALA A 113 -14.03 -28.70 10.17
C ALA A 113 -13.20 -29.76 9.41
N SER A 114 -13.87 -30.73 8.77
CA SER A 114 -13.19 -31.75 7.96
C SER A 114 -12.47 -31.16 6.75
N LEU A 115 -13.05 -30.16 6.09
CA LEU A 115 -12.39 -29.46 4.97
C LEU A 115 -11.14 -28.70 5.41
N ARG A 116 -11.16 -28.11 6.61
CA ARG A 116 -10.01 -27.42 7.19
C ARG A 116 -8.90 -28.40 7.57
N GLU A 117 -9.23 -29.48 8.27
CA GLU A 117 -8.28 -30.54 8.66
C GLU A 117 -7.59 -31.17 7.44
N LYS A 118 -8.35 -31.38 6.35
CA LYS A 118 -7.83 -31.95 5.09
C LYS A 118 -7.07 -30.93 4.23
N GLY A 119 -6.98 -29.66 4.65
CA GLY A 119 -6.35 -28.60 3.86
C GLY A 119 -7.11 -28.19 2.59
N LYS A 120 -8.29 -28.76 2.32
CA LYS A 120 -9.08 -28.46 1.11
C LYS A 120 -9.53 -27.00 1.05
N LEU A 121 -9.76 -26.37 2.20
CA LEU A 121 -10.12 -24.96 2.22
C LEU A 121 -9.00 -24.07 1.66
N LEU A 122 -7.74 -24.38 1.98
CA LEU A 122 -6.56 -23.69 1.43
C LEU A 122 -6.39 -23.98 -0.07
N GLU A 123 -6.69 -25.21 -0.52
CA GLU A 123 -6.68 -25.52 -1.95
C GLU A 123 -7.71 -24.70 -2.73
N ILE A 124 -8.92 -24.54 -2.18
CA ILE A 124 -9.98 -23.70 -2.74
C ILE A 124 -9.52 -22.24 -2.76
N GLU A 125 -9.01 -21.72 -1.65
CA GLU A 125 -8.44 -20.37 -1.57
C GLU A 125 -7.38 -20.18 -2.67
N LYS A 126 -6.37 -21.04 -2.71
CA LYS A 126 -5.32 -20.98 -3.72
C LYS A 126 -5.83 -21.13 -5.14
N LYS A 127 -6.90 -21.89 -5.39
CA LYS A 127 -7.48 -22.07 -6.72
C LYS A 127 -8.17 -20.80 -7.20
N TRP A 128 -9.00 -20.18 -6.36
CA TRP A 128 -9.75 -18.98 -6.71
C TRP A 128 -8.89 -17.71 -6.69
N PHE A 129 -7.84 -17.71 -5.87
CA PHE A 129 -6.93 -16.58 -5.69
C PHE A 129 -5.55 -16.82 -6.32
N ARG A 130 -5.39 -17.81 -7.22
CA ARG A 130 -4.09 -18.30 -7.74
C ARG A 130 -3.23 -17.25 -8.47
N SER A 131 -3.83 -16.15 -8.92
CA SER A 131 -3.13 -15.02 -9.52
C SER A 131 -2.51 -14.05 -8.50
N GLN A 132 -2.69 -14.29 -7.19
CA GLN A 132 -2.35 -13.33 -6.12
C GLN A 132 -1.00 -13.59 -5.45
N SER A 133 -0.50 -14.83 -5.45
CA SER A 133 0.74 -15.15 -4.73
C SER A 133 2.01 -14.98 -5.56
N THR A 134 1.93 -15.00 -6.89
CA THR A 134 3.12 -14.88 -7.74
C THR A 134 3.64 -13.46 -7.89
N SER A 135 2.84 -12.43 -7.62
CA SER A 135 3.31 -11.04 -7.51
C SER A 135 3.68 -10.68 -6.07
N LEU A 136 2.83 -11.00 -5.09
CA LEU A 136 3.09 -10.66 -3.68
C LEU A 136 4.30 -11.41 -3.10
N SER A 137 4.44 -12.72 -3.32
CA SER A 137 5.61 -13.44 -2.80
C SER A 137 6.88 -13.14 -3.57
N ARG A 138 6.80 -12.82 -4.87
CA ARG A 138 8.00 -12.48 -5.65
C ARG A 138 8.58 -11.14 -5.19
N ASP A 139 7.75 -10.16 -4.85
CA ASP A 139 8.23 -8.86 -4.39
C ASP A 139 8.61 -8.83 -2.90
N ILE A 140 8.02 -9.69 -2.04
CA ILE A 140 8.41 -9.81 -0.62
C ILE A 140 9.74 -10.54 -0.45
N GLU A 141 10.03 -11.56 -1.29
CA GLU A 141 11.32 -12.26 -1.25
C GLU A 141 12.42 -11.51 -2.04
N THR A 142 12.05 -10.60 -2.95
CA THR A 142 12.99 -9.62 -3.47
C THR A 142 13.04 -8.37 -2.59
N ASN A 143 13.44 -8.55 -1.33
CA ASN A 143 14.38 -7.63 -0.70
C ASN A 143 15.73 -7.66 -1.46
N THR A 144 15.68 -7.48 -2.78
CA THR A 144 16.81 -7.05 -3.55
C THR A 144 17.00 -5.61 -3.12
N SER A 145 17.84 -5.45 -2.09
CA SER A 145 18.48 -4.19 -1.73
C SER A 145 18.75 -3.45 -3.02
N ARG A 146 17.90 -2.46 -3.35
CA ARG A 146 18.00 -1.72 -4.61
C ARG A 146 19.38 -1.10 -4.54
N PRO A 147 20.36 -1.59 -5.33
CA PRO A 147 21.73 -1.12 -5.19
C PRO A 147 21.68 0.39 -5.35
N LEU A 148 22.27 1.13 -4.41
CA LEU A 148 22.16 2.57 -4.40
C LEU A 148 22.73 3.08 -5.73
N GLY A 149 21.84 3.42 -6.65
CA GLY A 149 22.22 3.83 -7.99
C GLY A 149 23.12 5.05 -7.90
N VAL A 150 24.17 5.06 -8.70
CA VAL A 150 25.12 6.19 -8.85
C VAL A 150 24.42 7.55 -9.06
N ASN A 151 23.18 7.54 -9.54
CA ASN A 151 22.33 8.72 -9.68
C ASN A 151 22.06 9.45 -8.36
N ARG A 152 21.92 8.73 -7.23
CA ARG A 152 21.73 9.35 -5.90
C ARG A 152 23.03 9.91 -5.32
N PHE A 153 24.17 9.45 -5.82
CA PHE A 153 25.50 9.92 -5.38
C PHE A 153 26.15 10.89 -6.36
N PHE A 154 25.39 11.38 -7.33
CA PHE A 154 25.88 12.35 -8.32
C PHE A 154 26.47 13.60 -7.65
N GLY A 155 25.88 14.06 -6.53
CA GLY A 155 26.41 15.19 -5.76
C GLY A 155 27.83 14.96 -5.23
N LEU A 156 28.14 13.75 -4.75
CA LEU A 156 29.49 13.42 -4.25
C LEU A 156 30.51 13.36 -5.40
N PHE A 157 30.11 12.81 -6.54
CA PHE A 157 30.94 12.79 -7.73
C PHE A 157 31.25 14.20 -8.24
N LEU A 158 30.26 15.09 -8.23
CA LEU A 158 30.42 16.48 -8.66
C LEU A 158 31.41 17.24 -7.77
N ILE A 159 31.29 17.13 -6.45
CA ILE A 159 32.20 17.80 -5.50
C ILE A 159 33.64 17.26 -5.63
N SER A 160 33.80 15.94 -5.71
CA SER A 160 35.12 15.30 -5.89
C SER A 160 35.76 15.69 -7.22
N GLY A 161 34.96 15.77 -8.29
CA GLY A 161 35.41 16.22 -9.61
C GLY A 161 35.91 17.66 -9.61
N ILE A 162 35.15 18.59 -9.02
CA ILE A 162 35.54 20.00 -8.91
C ILE A 162 36.83 20.17 -8.11
N SER A 163 36.95 19.47 -6.97
CA SER A 163 38.16 19.51 -6.14
C SER A 163 39.42 19.10 -6.93
N LYS A 164 39.34 18.01 -7.70
CA LYS A 164 40.45 17.56 -8.55
C LYS A 164 40.76 18.52 -9.69
N ALA A 165 39.74 19.09 -10.34
CA ALA A 165 39.94 20.06 -11.41
C ALA A 165 40.66 21.33 -10.92
N VAL A 166 40.32 21.84 -9.74
CA VAL A 166 40.99 23.00 -9.13
C VAL A 166 42.45 22.67 -8.79
N ALA A 167 42.72 21.50 -8.20
CA ALA A 167 44.10 21.09 -7.90
C ALA A 167 44.97 20.99 -9.16
N ILE A 168 44.44 20.39 -10.23
CA ILE A 168 45.11 20.29 -11.52
C ILE A 168 45.36 21.69 -12.12
N LEU A 169 44.36 22.57 -12.07
CA LEU A 169 44.47 23.94 -12.57
C LEU A 169 45.58 24.73 -11.87
N LEU A 170 45.63 24.69 -10.53
CA LEU A 170 46.69 25.33 -9.75
C LEU A 170 48.08 24.78 -10.07
N PHE A 171 48.18 23.46 -10.26
CA PHE A 171 49.44 22.81 -10.65
C PHE A 171 49.93 23.29 -12.02
N PHE A 172 49.05 23.39 -13.01
CA PHE A 172 49.41 23.94 -14.32
C PHE A 172 49.84 25.41 -14.24
N ILE A 173 49.13 26.24 -13.49
CA ILE A 173 49.50 27.65 -13.27
C ILE A 173 50.90 27.74 -12.64
N PHE A 174 51.18 26.92 -11.63
CA PHE A 174 52.49 26.88 -10.97
C PHE A 174 53.61 26.46 -11.92
N LEU A 175 53.38 25.41 -12.74
CA LEU A 175 54.34 24.97 -13.75
C LEU A 175 54.61 26.04 -14.81
N LEU A 176 53.56 26.72 -15.30
CA LEU A 176 53.70 27.82 -16.24
C LEU A 176 54.45 28.99 -15.62
N HIS A 177 54.18 29.34 -14.36
CA HIS A 177 54.89 30.39 -13.64
C HIS A 177 56.38 30.05 -13.49
N GLN A 178 56.73 28.81 -13.13
CA GLN A 178 58.13 28.39 -13.05
C GLN A 178 58.83 28.42 -14.42
N LYS A 179 58.16 27.95 -15.48
CA LYS A 179 58.71 27.94 -16.84
C LYS A 179 58.88 29.36 -17.38
N LEU A 180 57.90 30.24 -17.18
CA LEU A 180 57.98 31.65 -17.56
C LEU A 180 59.04 32.38 -16.74
N SER A 181 59.10 32.22 -15.41
CA SER A 181 60.15 32.83 -14.58
C SER A 181 61.55 32.43 -15.06
N LYS A 182 61.78 31.14 -15.35
CA LYS A 182 63.05 30.66 -15.92
C LYS A 182 63.30 31.20 -17.33
N TYR A 183 62.27 31.27 -18.17
CA TYR A 183 62.35 31.81 -19.53
C TYR A 183 62.64 33.32 -19.53
N TYR A 184 62.01 34.09 -18.65
CA TYR A 184 62.24 35.53 -18.47
C TYR A 184 63.66 35.81 -17.93
N ILE A 185 64.13 35.03 -16.95
CA ILE A 185 65.51 35.13 -16.45
C ILE A 185 66.52 34.77 -17.56
N PHE A 186 66.30 33.68 -18.30
CA PHE A 186 67.18 33.27 -19.40
C PHE A 186 67.19 34.29 -20.55
N ARG A 187 66.03 34.86 -20.92
CA ARG A 187 65.93 35.94 -21.91
C ARG A 187 66.69 37.19 -21.45
N CYS A 188 66.55 37.56 -20.17
CA CYS A 188 67.27 38.71 -19.60
C CYS A 188 68.80 38.49 -19.59
N CYS A 189 69.26 37.26 -19.34
CA CYS A 189 70.69 36.93 -19.44
C CYS A 189 71.20 36.90 -20.89
N ARG A 190 70.39 36.42 -21.86
CA ARG A 190 70.76 36.41 -23.29
C ARG A 190 70.83 37.80 -23.90
N GLU A 191 70.06 38.75 -23.37
CA GLU A 191 70.03 40.14 -23.86
C GLU A 191 71.13 41.02 -23.23
N LYS A 192 71.88 40.48 -22.25
CA LYS A 192 73.00 41.16 -21.56
C LYS A 192 74.39 40.69 -21.98
N ASN A 193 74.50 39.75 -22.92
CA ASN A 193 75.77 39.21 -23.44
C ASN A 193 75.81 39.34 -24.95
#